data_AF-A0A968GBQ3-F1
#
_entry.id   AF-A0A968GBQ3-F1
#
_cell.length_a   1.000
_cell.length_b   1.000
_cell.length_c   1.000
_cell.angle_alpha   90.00
_cell.angle_beta   90.00
_cell.angle_gamma   90.00
#
_symmetry.space_group_name_H-M   'P 1'
#
loop_
_entity.id
_entity.type
_entity.pdbx_description
1 polymer ?
#
loop_
_entity_poly.entity_id
_entity_poly.type
_entity_poly.pdbx_seq_one_letter_code
_entity_poly.pdbx_strand_id
1 'polypeptide(L)'
;MERDLFFISPLSDHELKQRKVEREQQDVRTEYFRDATAIIHSSPFRRLKHKTQVFFSPKNDHICTRMEHVMHVSTISNVICRSLGLDADLAWAIGLGHDLGHAPFGHIGEEILSEVLQEQHSLRTFKHEIYGLRVVDKLVAKGKGLNLTYAVRDGIITHCGEKFEQSITPDLRIKPLETITDRNFYPSTWEGCVMRMSDKIAYLGRDFEDAVTLGIVREDDLPSIVQKVLGKNNAHIINTLTTDMIVTSERTGQIGFSDDIFEAFTVLRKFNYESIYYSPELTRFNTQLKKVLRTLYQHLLESLDKYQLNFDDYQKSKLPLDQRFGNYVESMHPLYTAENNLTPYAALDFIAGMTDNFALDTLEELIIPQRFK
;
A
#
# COMPACT_ATOMS: atom_id res chain seq x y z
N MET A 1 12.34 18.48 -30.93
CA MET A 1 11.21 17.54 -31.06
C MET A 1 10.09 18.12 -30.23
N GLU A 2 9.07 18.68 -30.88
CA GLU A 2 7.79 18.93 -30.22
C GLU A 2 7.31 17.57 -29.70
N ARG A 3 7.36 17.38 -28.38
CA ARG A 3 6.83 16.16 -27.75
C ARG A 3 5.32 16.23 -27.88
N ASP A 4 4.72 15.19 -28.46
CA ASP A 4 3.30 15.15 -28.79
C ASP A 4 2.40 15.49 -27.57
N LEU A 5 1.34 16.23 -27.88
CA LEU A 5 0.37 16.88 -26.99
C LEU A 5 -0.57 15.89 -26.25
N PHE A 6 -0.25 14.58 -26.16
CA PHE A 6 -1.19 13.57 -25.65
C PHE A 6 -1.45 13.71 -24.15
N PHE A 7 -0.41 14.00 -23.37
CA PHE A 7 -0.50 13.99 -21.91
C PHE A 7 -0.70 15.39 -21.32
N ILE A 8 -1.73 16.09 -21.80
CA ILE A 8 -2.12 17.39 -21.25
C ILE A 8 -3.18 17.17 -20.17
N SER A 9 -2.98 17.82 -19.02
CA SER A 9 -4.00 17.90 -17.98
C SER A 9 -4.81 19.20 -18.15
N PRO A 10 -6.16 19.14 -18.18
CA PRO A 10 -7.00 20.32 -18.09
C PRO A 10 -7.09 20.88 -16.67
N LEU A 11 -6.64 20.12 -15.66
CA LEU A 11 -6.61 20.55 -14.27
C LEU A 11 -5.44 21.50 -14.04
N SER A 12 -5.70 22.60 -13.36
CA SER A 12 -4.67 23.58 -13.04
C SER A 12 -3.70 23.06 -11.98
N ASP A 13 -2.45 23.53 -12.04
CA ASP A 13 -1.45 23.30 -10.99
C ASP A 13 -1.99 23.67 -9.59
N HIS A 14 -2.78 24.74 -9.49
CA HIS A 14 -3.38 25.18 -8.24
C HIS A 14 -4.33 24.11 -7.66
N GLU A 15 -5.20 23.53 -8.48
CA GLU A 15 -6.11 22.47 -8.05
C GLU A 15 -5.34 21.21 -7.63
N LEU A 16 -4.33 20.79 -8.40
CA LEU A 16 -3.54 19.60 -8.12
C LEU A 16 -2.64 19.74 -6.87
N LYS A 17 -2.19 20.96 -6.58
CA LYS A 17 -1.29 21.26 -5.45
C LYS A 17 -2.02 21.72 -4.19
N GLN A 18 -3.35 21.80 -4.22
CA GLN A 18 -4.17 22.19 -3.07
C GLN A 18 -3.92 21.28 -1.85
N ARG A 19 -3.89 21.88 -0.66
CA ARG A 19 -3.72 21.19 0.63
C ARG A 19 -4.94 21.45 1.53
N LYS A 20 -5.15 20.60 2.54
CA LYS A 20 -6.25 20.79 3.51
C LYS A 20 -6.00 21.98 4.42
N VAL A 21 -4.73 22.19 4.78
CA VAL A 21 -4.29 23.32 5.58
C VAL A 21 -3.24 24.08 4.78
N GLU A 22 -3.43 25.39 4.64
CA GLU A 22 -2.43 26.24 3.99
C GLU A 22 -1.10 26.20 4.75
N ARG A 23 -0.01 26.40 4.00
CA ARG A 23 1.34 26.40 4.56
C ARG A 23 1.87 27.82 4.53
N GLU A 24 2.23 28.32 5.69
CA GLU A 24 2.70 29.70 5.87
C GLU A 24 4.17 29.92 5.43
N GLN A 25 4.95 28.85 5.26
CA GLN A 25 6.39 28.94 5.02
C GLN A 25 6.77 28.72 3.56
N GLN A 26 7.63 29.59 3.04
CA GLN A 26 8.38 29.34 1.81
C GLN A 26 9.24 28.08 1.98
N ASP A 27 9.09 27.12 1.08
CA ASP A 27 9.85 25.87 1.04
C ASP A 27 10.77 25.90 -0.18
N VAL A 28 12.01 25.48 -0.04
CA VAL A 28 12.96 25.40 -1.17
C VAL A 28 12.64 24.23 -2.11
N ARG A 29 11.80 23.30 -1.65
CA ARG A 29 11.36 22.12 -2.40
C ARG A 29 10.08 22.45 -3.17
N THR A 30 9.93 21.82 -4.34
CA THR A 30 8.63 21.75 -5.03
C THR A 30 7.59 21.06 -4.14
N GLU A 31 6.31 21.28 -4.43
CA GLU A 31 5.19 20.81 -3.61
C GLU A 31 5.15 19.28 -3.53
N TYR A 32 5.45 18.59 -4.63
CA TYR A 32 5.48 17.12 -4.70
C TYR A 32 6.74 16.54 -4.08
N PHE A 33 7.92 17.13 -4.30
CA PHE A 33 9.15 16.71 -3.61
C PHE A 33 9.02 16.91 -2.10
N ARG A 34 8.31 17.96 -1.68
CA ARG A 34 7.97 18.19 -0.28
C ARG A 34 7.05 17.11 0.31
N ASP A 35 6.11 16.61 -0.47
CA ASP A 35 5.23 15.50 -0.08
C ASP A 35 6.00 14.18 0.01
N ALA A 36 6.84 13.86 -0.98
CA ALA A 36 7.72 12.70 -0.97
C ALA A 36 8.61 12.70 0.28
N THR A 37 9.24 13.83 0.60
CA THR A 37 10.05 13.96 1.82
C THR A 37 9.22 13.82 3.11
N ALA A 38 7.97 14.30 3.13
CA ALA A 38 7.08 14.08 4.28
C ALA A 38 6.77 12.59 4.49
N ILE A 39 6.52 11.87 3.39
CA ILE A 39 6.25 10.43 3.40
C ILE A 39 7.47 9.65 3.91
N ILE A 40 8.66 9.87 3.35
CA ILE A 40 9.90 9.17 3.74
C ILE A 40 10.21 9.33 5.23
N HIS A 41 9.95 10.51 5.80
CA HIS A 41 10.23 10.79 7.22
C HIS A 41 9.10 10.34 8.17
N SER A 42 8.01 9.78 7.64
CA SER A 42 6.87 9.33 8.43
C SER A 42 7.11 7.96 9.07
N SER A 43 6.49 7.73 10.24
CA SER A 43 6.54 6.42 10.88
C SER A 43 5.91 5.30 10.05
N PRO A 44 4.77 5.48 9.35
CA PRO A 44 4.21 4.45 8.47
C PRO A 44 5.19 3.99 7.38
N PHE A 45 5.93 4.91 6.76
CA PHE A 45 6.93 4.55 5.75
C PHE A 45 8.05 3.68 6.36
N ARG A 46 8.57 4.04 7.55
CA ARG A 46 9.59 3.23 8.24
C ARG A 46 9.09 1.82 8.58
N ARG A 47 7.79 1.66 8.85
CA ARG A 47 7.19 0.35 9.16
C ARG A 47 7.13 -0.58 7.95
N LEU A 48 7.18 -0.06 6.72
CA LEU A 48 7.19 -0.89 5.51
C LEU A 48 8.38 -1.86 5.48
N LYS A 49 9.51 -1.49 6.10
CA LYS A 49 10.68 -2.37 6.27
C LYS A 49 10.35 -3.70 6.97
N HIS A 50 9.31 -3.69 7.80
CA HIS A 50 8.90 -4.82 8.63
C HIS A 50 7.49 -5.32 8.26
N LYS A 51 7.06 -5.04 7.02
CA LYS A 51 5.84 -5.61 6.43
C LYS A 51 6.22 -6.46 5.22
N THR A 52 5.63 -7.64 5.12
CA THR A 52 5.83 -8.50 3.97
C THR A 52 5.19 -7.92 2.69
N GLN A 53 5.79 -8.24 1.55
CA GLN A 53 5.15 -8.08 0.25
C GLN A 53 4.23 -9.30 -0.02
N VAL A 54 4.83 -10.45 -0.33
CA VAL A 54 4.13 -11.73 -0.59
C VAL A 54 4.49 -12.79 0.44
N PHE A 55 5.77 -12.98 0.71
CA PHE A 55 6.26 -14.10 1.52
C PHE A 55 6.45 -13.69 2.97
N PHE A 56 5.66 -14.27 3.85
CA PHE A 56 5.67 -13.95 5.27
C PHE A 56 6.96 -14.42 5.99
N SER A 57 7.50 -13.55 6.85
CA SER A 57 8.65 -13.79 7.76
C SER A 57 9.74 -14.69 7.15
N PRO A 58 10.29 -14.34 5.98
CA PRO A 58 11.34 -15.13 5.37
C PRO A 58 12.58 -15.04 6.27
N LYS A 59 13.21 -16.18 6.57
CA LYS A 59 14.53 -16.20 7.22
C LYS A 59 15.66 -15.74 6.29
N ASN A 60 15.33 -15.49 5.03
CA ASN A 60 16.24 -15.09 3.98
C ASN A 60 16.16 -13.56 3.80
N ASP A 61 17.26 -12.88 4.10
CA ASP A 61 17.39 -11.42 4.02
C ASP A 61 17.23 -10.85 2.60
N HIS A 62 17.24 -11.71 1.57
CA HIS A 62 17.12 -11.31 0.17
C HIS A 62 15.69 -11.27 -0.36
N ILE A 63 14.70 -11.73 0.41
CA ILE A 63 13.29 -11.71 0.01
C ILE A 63 12.72 -10.30 0.17
N CYS A 64 11.99 -9.84 -0.83
CA CYS A 64 11.46 -8.48 -0.89
C CYS A 64 10.50 -8.18 0.27
N THR A 65 10.75 -7.10 1.00
CA THR A 65 9.77 -6.49 1.91
C THR A 65 8.95 -5.45 1.15
N ARG A 66 7.90 -4.96 1.81
CA ARG A 66 7.06 -3.88 1.29
C ARG A 66 7.86 -2.60 0.98
N MET A 67 8.94 -2.34 1.72
CA MET A 67 9.78 -1.16 1.47
C MET A 67 10.58 -1.27 0.17
N GLU A 68 11.16 -2.43 -0.15
CA GLU A 68 11.84 -2.61 -1.45
C GLU A 68 10.84 -2.53 -2.60
N HIS A 69 9.65 -3.15 -2.47
CA HIS A 69 8.57 -3.05 -3.45
C HIS A 69 8.24 -1.58 -3.76
N VAL A 70 7.95 -0.79 -2.74
CA VAL A 70 7.65 0.64 -2.89
C VAL A 70 8.77 1.39 -3.60
N MET A 71 10.03 1.09 -3.28
CA MET A 71 11.18 1.70 -3.96
C MET A 71 11.26 1.27 -5.43
N HIS A 72 11.00 0.00 -5.76
CA HIS A 72 10.95 -0.47 -7.14
C HIS A 72 9.85 0.26 -7.93
N VAL A 73 8.62 0.30 -7.41
CA VAL A 73 7.49 1.01 -8.03
C VAL A 73 7.84 2.47 -8.28
N SER A 74 8.38 3.15 -7.26
CA SER A 74 8.82 4.55 -7.35
C SER A 74 9.89 4.78 -8.41
N THR A 75 10.83 3.86 -8.58
CA THR A 75 11.89 4.01 -9.61
C THR A 75 11.34 3.78 -11.02
N ILE A 76 10.50 2.75 -11.21
CA ILE A 76 9.87 2.43 -12.49
C ILE A 76 9.01 3.62 -12.93
N SER A 77 8.10 4.09 -12.06
CA SER A 77 7.19 5.19 -12.39
C SER A 77 7.95 6.48 -12.75
N ASN A 78 9.06 6.77 -12.05
CA ASN A 78 9.88 7.93 -12.32
C ASN A 78 10.53 7.87 -13.72
N VAL A 79 11.05 6.72 -14.12
CA VAL A 79 11.65 6.52 -15.46
C VAL A 79 10.61 6.72 -16.55
N ILE A 80 9.41 6.15 -16.38
CA ILE A 80 8.32 6.29 -17.35
C ILE A 80 7.87 7.75 -17.44
N CYS A 81 7.60 8.41 -16.31
CA CYS A 81 7.19 9.81 -16.31
C CYS A 81 8.22 10.73 -16.97
N ARG A 82 9.51 10.56 -16.67
CA ARG A 82 10.58 11.35 -17.32
C ARG A 82 10.62 11.16 -18.83
N SER A 83 10.40 9.92 -19.28
CA SER A 83 10.39 9.57 -20.70
C SER A 83 9.21 10.21 -21.41
N LEU A 84 8.02 10.15 -20.79
CA LEU A 84 6.78 10.72 -21.32
C LEU A 84 6.64 12.25 -21.11
N GLY A 85 7.58 12.90 -20.41
CA GLY A 85 7.51 14.33 -20.12
C GLY A 85 6.51 14.72 -19.02
N LEU A 86 6.16 13.77 -18.15
CA LEU A 86 5.28 13.95 -16.99
C LEU A 86 6.07 14.37 -15.73
N ASP A 87 5.37 14.78 -14.68
CA ASP A 87 5.96 15.19 -13.41
C ASP A 87 6.51 13.97 -12.63
N ALA A 88 7.84 13.84 -12.64
CA ALA A 88 8.52 12.73 -12.00
C ALA A 88 8.50 12.81 -10.46
N ASP A 89 8.38 14.01 -9.87
CA ASP A 89 8.31 14.20 -8.41
C ASP A 89 6.92 13.79 -7.89
N LEU A 90 5.86 14.07 -8.64
CA LEU A 90 4.51 13.61 -8.35
C LEU A 90 4.44 12.07 -8.37
N ALA A 91 4.93 11.44 -9.44
CA ALA A 91 4.96 9.98 -9.55
C ALA A 91 5.80 9.34 -8.42
N TRP A 92 6.91 9.98 -8.05
CA TRP A 92 7.75 9.52 -6.95
C TRP A 92 7.02 9.62 -5.60
N ALA A 93 6.37 10.75 -5.31
CA ALA A 93 5.62 10.97 -4.08
C ALA A 93 4.44 9.98 -3.95
N ILE A 94 3.69 9.72 -5.03
CA ILE A 94 2.62 8.72 -5.04
C ILE A 94 3.22 7.32 -4.81
N GLY A 95 4.28 6.96 -5.55
CA GLY A 95 4.94 5.68 -5.42
C GLY A 95 5.41 5.40 -3.97
N LEU A 96 5.98 6.38 -3.28
CA LEU A 96 6.39 6.23 -1.88
C LEU A 96 5.22 6.06 -0.91
N GLY A 97 4.03 6.56 -1.29
CA GLY A 97 2.86 6.66 -0.43
C GLY A 97 1.81 5.58 -0.63
N HIS A 98 1.78 4.89 -1.78
CA HIS A 98 0.66 4.02 -2.18
C HIS A 98 0.39 2.91 -1.15
N ASP A 99 1.44 2.24 -0.69
CA ASP A 99 1.35 1.08 0.21
C ASP A 99 1.39 1.42 1.72
N LEU A 100 1.32 2.70 2.10
CA LEU A 100 1.31 3.10 3.51
C LEU A 100 0.09 2.55 4.29
N GLY A 101 -0.98 2.21 3.58
CA GLY A 101 -2.22 1.71 4.14
C GLY A 101 -2.31 0.19 4.30
N HIS A 102 -1.30 -0.58 3.90
CA HIS A 102 -1.36 -2.04 4.03
C HIS A 102 -1.45 -2.47 5.50
N ALA A 103 -2.31 -3.44 5.79
CA ALA A 103 -2.34 -4.12 7.07
C ALA A 103 -1.06 -4.99 7.26
N PRO A 104 -0.76 -5.45 8.49
CA PRO A 104 0.21 -6.53 8.68
C PRO A 104 -0.16 -7.74 7.81
N PHE A 105 0.84 -8.44 7.29
CA PHE A 105 0.67 -9.64 6.46
C PHE A 105 0.02 -9.41 5.08
N GLY A 106 0.09 -8.18 4.55
CA GLY A 106 -0.33 -7.88 3.18
C GLY A 106 -1.84 -8.06 2.94
N HIS A 107 -2.22 -8.59 1.77
CA HIS A 107 -3.64 -8.76 1.37
C HIS A 107 -4.41 -9.69 2.30
N ILE A 108 -3.75 -10.71 2.86
CA ILE A 108 -4.38 -11.62 3.83
C ILE A 108 -4.83 -10.85 5.08
N GLY A 109 -4.01 -9.91 5.55
CA GLY A 109 -4.39 -9.04 6.68
C GLY A 109 -5.59 -8.15 6.35
N GLU A 110 -5.63 -7.61 5.14
CA GLU A 110 -6.75 -6.81 4.61
C GLU A 110 -8.05 -7.64 4.53
N GLU A 111 -7.99 -8.89 4.07
CA GLU A 111 -9.12 -9.81 4.07
C GLU A 111 -9.62 -10.09 5.48
N ILE A 112 -8.72 -10.44 6.41
CA ILE A 112 -9.09 -10.76 7.80
C ILE A 112 -9.71 -9.54 8.50
N LEU A 113 -9.12 -8.36 8.35
CA LEU A 113 -9.67 -7.13 8.94
C LEU A 113 -11.03 -6.79 8.32
N SER A 114 -11.21 -7.03 7.03
CA SER A 114 -12.51 -6.85 6.37
C SER A 114 -13.59 -7.75 6.96
N GLU A 115 -13.29 -9.04 7.14
CA GLU A 115 -14.21 -9.99 7.76
C GLU A 115 -14.58 -9.54 9.18
N VAL A 116 -13.59 -9.18 9.98
CA VAL A 116 -13.78 -8.73 11.38
C VAL A 116 -14.70 -7.50 11.45
N LEU A 117 -14.47 -6.50 10.59
CA LEU A 117 -15.27 -5.27 10.56
C LEU A 117 -16.72 -5.54 10.13
N GLN A 118 -16.93 -6.46 9.18
CA GLN A 118 -18.26 -6.85 8.73
C GLN A 118 -19.00 -7.64 9.80
N GLU A 119 -18.35 -8.64 10.40
CA GLU A 119 -18.92 -9.52 11.42
C GLU A 119 -19.33 -8.76 12.69
N GLN A 120 -18.48 -7.85 13.19
CA GLN A 120 -18.68 -7.22 14.50
C GLN A 120 -19.37 -5.86 14.45
N HIS A 121 -19.28 -5.14 13.33
CA HIS A 121 -19.76 -3.76 13.25
C HIS A 121 -20.63 -3.47 12.04
N SER A 122 -20.89 -4.46 11.17
CA SER A 122 -21.59 -4.25 9.88
C SER A 122 -20.97 -3.12 9.05
N LEU A 123 -19.65 -2.93 9.18
CA LEU A 123 -18.91 -1.90 8.48
C LEU A 123 -18.43 -2.38 7.11
N ARG A 124 -18.00 -1.42 6.29
CA ARG A 124 -17.47 -1.68 4.96
C ARG A 124 -16.15 -2.44 5.03
N THR A 125 -15.87 -3.19 3.97
CA THR A 125 -14.61 -3.89 3.71
C THR A 125 -13.41 -2.95 3.87
N PHE A 126 -12.38 -3.42 4.59
CA PHE A 126 -11.09 -2.75 4.69
C PHE A 126 -10.44 -2.77 3.30
N LYS A 127 -9.96 -1.61 2.84
CA LYS A 127 -9.21 -1.49 1.60
C LYS A 127 -7.95 -0.69 1.84
N HIS A 128 -6.77 -1.26 1.54
CA HIS A 128 -5.50 -0.62 1.88
C HIS A 128 -5.32 0.75 1.19
N GLU A 129 -5.87 0.96 -0.02
CA GLU A 129 -5.76 2.24 -0.73
C GLU A 129 -6.52 3.35 -0.02
N ILE A 130 -7.74 3.05 0.40
CA ILE A 130 -8.62 3.96 1.16
C ILE A 130 -8.04 4.20 2.55
N TYR A 131 -7.52 3.13 3.16
CA TYR A 131 -6.85 3.23 4.44
C TYR A 131 -5.55 4.05 4.32
N GLY A 132 -4.84 3.97 3.20
CA GLY A 132 -3.67 4.77 2.88
C GLY A 132 -3.97 6.27 2.91
N LEU A 133 -5.13 6.68 2.34
CA LEU A 133 -5.61 8.06 2.47
C LEU A 133 -5.85 8.44 3.93
N ARG A 134 -6.50 7.58 4.73
CA ARG A 134 -6.70 7.81 6.17
C ARG A 134 -5.38 7.95 6.91
N VAL A 135 -4.37 7.13 6.58
CA VAL A 135 -3.03 7.20 7.18
C VAL A 135 -2.42 8.58 6.94
N VAL A 136 -2.36 9.02 5.68
CA VAL A 136 -1.71 10.29 5.32
C VAL A 136 -2.51 11.52 5.72
N ASP A 137 -3.84 11.42 5.83
CA ASP A 137 -4.68 12.57 6.19
C ASP A 137 -4.87 12.73 7.70
N LYS A 138 -4.87 11.64 8.44
CA LYS A 138 -5.40 11.63 9.82
C LYS A 138 -4.48 10.95 10.81
N LEU A 139 -3.91 9.79 10.50
CA LEU A 139 -3.27 8.97 11.54
C LEU A 139 -1.84 9.41 11.88
N VAL A 140 -1.11 9.97 10.91
CA VAL A 140 0.25 10.43 11.16
C VAL A 140 0.26 11.64 12.10
N ALA A 141 1.37 11.80 12.83
CA ALA A 141 1.61 12.93 13.72
C ALA A 141 0.51 13.14 14.78
N LYS A 142 0.00 12.03 15.34
CA LYS A 142 -1.00 12.00 16.42
C LYS A 142 -2.31 12.72 16.03
N GLY A 143 -2.91 12.33 14.92
CA GLY A 143 -4.19 12.91 14.48
C GLY A 143 -4.09 14.06 13.49
N LYS A 144 -2.88 14.49 13.10
CA LYS A 144 -2.68 15.70 12.25
C LYS A 144 -2.53 15.41 10.76
N GLY A 145 -2.14 14.19 10.40
CA GLY A 145 -1.78 13.83 9.03
C GLY A 145 -0.46 14.46 8.55
N LEU A 146 -0.17 14.24 7.27
CA LEU A 146 0.99 14.74 6.54
C LEU A 146 0.67 16.01 5.73
N ASN A 147 -0.61 16.36 5.59
CA ASN A 147 -1.10 17.50 4.81
C ASN A 147 -0.53 17.54 3.37
N LEU A 148 -0.56 16.39 2.70
CA LEU A 148 -0.09 16.22 1.32
C LEU A 148 -0.97 17.01 0.32
N THR A 149 -0.42 17.28 -0.86
CA THR A 149 -1.16 17.85 -2.00
C THR A 149 -2.28 16.92 -2.46
N TYR A 150 -3.29 17.51 -3.12
CA TYR A 150 -4.40 16.78 -3.71
C TYR A 150 -3.93 15.65 -4.64
N ALA A 151 -3.04 15.94 -5.59
CA ALA A 151 -2.61 14.97 -6.59
C ALA A 151 -1.92 13.74 -5.99
N VAL A 152 -1.12 13.93 -4.93
CA VAL A 152 -0.48 12.80 -4.23
C VAL A 152 -1.52 11.95 -3.51
N ARG A 153 -2.47 12.59 -2.80
CA ARG A 153 -3.56 11.89 -2.10
C ARG A 153 -4.46 11.13 -3.05
N ASP A 154 -4.79 11.72 -4.19
CA ASP A 154 -5.58 11.10 -5.25
C ASP A 154 -4.88 9.87 -5.82
N GLY A 155 -3.58 9.99 -6.14
CA GLY A 155 -2.77 8.85 -6.56
C GLY A 155 -2.74 7.72 -5.52
N ILE A 156 -2.59 8.05 -4.23
CA ILE A 156 -2.60 7.06 -3.14
C ILE A 156 -3.95 6.34 -3.04
N ILE A 157 -5.10 7.00 -3.15
CA ILE A 157 -6.39 6.30 -3.01
C ILE A 157 -6.83 5.54 -4.27
N THR A 158 -6.30 5.91 -5.45
CA THR A 158 -6.72 5.35 -6.74
C THR A 158 -5.72 4.38 -7.38
N HIS A 159 -4.67 3.97 -6.65
CA HIS A 159 -3.58 3.13 -7.18
C HIS A 159 -3.93 1.66 -7.44
N CYS A 160 -5.11 1.19 -7.05
CA CYS A 160 -5.55 -0.22 -7.12
C CYS A 160 -4.87 -1.05 -8.23
N GLY A 161 -3.93 -1.90 -7.83
CA GLY A 161 -3.15 -2.77 -8.72
C GLY A 161 -3.88 -4.05 -9.15
N GLU A 162 -4.98 -4.42 -8.47
CA GLU A 162 -5.62 -5.73 -8.63
C GLU A 162 -6.45 -5.89 -9.92
N LYS A 163 -7.05 -4.81 -10.42
CA LYS A 163 -7.71 -4.83 -11.73
C LYS A 163 -6.66 -4.65 -12.82
N PHE A 164 -6.49 -5.65 -13.67
CA PHE A 164 -5.57 -5.57 -14.79
C PHE A 164 -6.27 -5.15 -16.07
N GLU A 165 -5.73 -4.10 -16.66
CA GLU A 165 -6.23 -3.43 -17.85
C GLU A 165 -5.02 -3.18 -18.73
N GLN A 166 -5.19 -3.36 -20.04
CA GLN A 166 -4.09 -3.22 -20.99
C GLN A 166 -3.61 -1.77 -21.09
N SER A 167 -4.55 -0.85 -21.06
CA SER A 167 -4.30 0.58 -21.01
C SER A 167 -5.29 1.26 -20.10
N ILE A 168 -4.89 2.42 -19.56
CA ILE A 168 -5.72 3.28 -18.72
C ILE A 168 -5.53 4.75 -19.09
N THR A 169 -6.56 5.54 -18.81
CA THR A 169 -6.54 7.00 -18.91
C THR A 169 -7.01 7.60 -17.58
N PRO A 170 -6.52 8.79 -17.21
CA PRO A 170 -6.95 9.44 -15.99
C PRO A 170 -8.40 9.89 -16.07
N ASP A 171 -9.05 9.93 -14.91
CA ASP A 171 -10.30 10.65 -14.72
C ASP A 171 -9.98 12.11 -14.37
N LEU A 172 -9.79 12.94 -15.41
CA LEU A 172 -9.31 14.34 -15.39
C LEU A 172 -10.26 15.33 -14.69
N ARG A 173 -10.70 15.00 -13.48
CA ARG A 173 -11.60 15.78 -12.63
C ARG A 173 -11.09 15.76 -11.20
N ILE A 174 -11.33 16.84 -10.45
CA ILE A 174 -11.15 16.85 -9.00
C ILE A 174 -12.28 16.06 -8.36
N LYS A 175 -11.90 14.94 -7.73
CA LYS A 175 -12.76 14.05 -6.97
C LYS A 175 -12.75 14.43 -5.47
N PRO A 176 -13.89 14.38 -4.77
CA PRO A 176 -13.93 14.42 -3.32
C PRO A 176 -13.37 13.10 -2.75
N LEU A 177 -12.07 13.07 -2.44
CA LEU A 177 -11.37 11.82 -2.12
C LEU A 177 -11.96 11.10 -0.90
N GLU A 178 -12.49 11.85 0.07
CA GLU A 178 -13.09 11.33 1.30
C GLU A 178 -14.38 10.54 1.06
N THR A 179 -15.02 10.70 -0.10
CA THR A 179 -16.24 9.94 -0.45
C THR A 179 -15.94 8.64 -1.19
N ILE A 180 -14.68 8.40 -1.59
CA ILE A 180 -14.27 7.20 -2.32
C ILE A 180 -14.30 6.00 -1.36
N THR A 181 -15.09 4.99 -1.71
CA THR A 181 -15.28 3.81 -0.86
C THR A 181 -15.00 2.47 -1.53
N ASP A 182 -14.64 2.49 -2.81
CA ASP A 182 -14.33 1.32 -3.61
C ASP A 182 -13.20 1.62 -4.62
N ARG A 183 -12.84 0.62 -5.41
CA ARG A 183 -11.69 0.64 -6.32
C ARG A 183 -12.04 1.02 -7.76
N ASN A 184 -13.26 1.49 -8.02
CA ASN A 184 -13.75 1.84 -9.37
C ASN A 184 -13.37 3.26 -9.80
N PHE A 185 -12.35 3.84 -9.17
CA PHE A 185 -11.87 5.18 -9.45
C PHE A 185 -10.51 5.12 -10.14
N TYR A 186 -10.31 6.05 -11.06
CA TYR A 186 -9.04 6.26 -11.75
C TYR A 186 -8.38 7.54 -11.24
N PRO A 187 -7.03 7.60 -11.25
CA PRO A 187 -6.30 8.80 -10.89
C PRO A 187 -6.73 10.02 -11.72
N SER A 188 -6.63 11.21 -11.14
CA SER A 188 -6.86 12.50 -11.82
C SER A 188 -5.71 12.91 -12.72
N THR A 189 -4.57 12.22 -12.63
CA THR A 189 -3.32 12.60 -13.27
C THR A 189 -2.74 11.45 -14.08
N TRP A 190 -2.02 11.78 -15.14
CA TRP A 190 -1.29 10.80 -15.94
C TRP A 190 -0.20 10.11 -15.11
N GLU A 191 0.45 10.84 -14.20
CA GLU A 191 1.42 10.34 -13.24
C GLU A 191 0.81 9.28 -12.30
N GLY A 192 -0.42 9.49 -11.84
CA GLY A 192 -1.15 8.51 -11.06
C GLY A 192 -1.45 7.24 -11.86
N CYS A 193 -1.80 7.37 -13.15
CA CYS A 193 -1.98 6.24 -14.06
C CYS A 193 -0.66 5.48 -14.27
N VAL A 194 0.44 6.18 -14.52
CA VAL A 194 1.78 5.59 -14.65
C VAL A 194 2.15 4.84 -13.38
N MET A 195 1.95 5.43 -12.20
CA MET A 195 2.25 4.78 -10.94
C MET A 195 1.40 3.51 -10.73
N ARG A 196 0.09 3.56 -11.02
CA ARG A 196 -0.82 2.40 -10.95
C ARG A 196 -0.38 1.26 -11.88
N MET A 197 0.18 1.57 -13.04
CA MET A 197 0.73 0.57 -13.96
C MET A 197 2.12 0.09 -13.52
N SER A 198 2.92 0.97 -12.91
CA SER A 198 4.26 0.65 -12.41
C SER A 198 4.23 -0.33 -11.23
N ASP A 199 3.21 -0.25 -10.38
CA ASP A 199 2.96 -1.24 -9.31
C ASP A 199 2.91 -2.67 -9.87
N LYS A 200 2.16 -2.84 -10.97
CA LYS A 200 2.02 -4.12 -11.69
C LYS A 200 3.32 -4.61 -12.32
N ILE A 201 4.19 -3.70 -12.77
CA ILE A 201 5.50 -4.06 -13.34
C ILE A 201 6.43 -4.55 -12.22
N ALA A 202 6.42 -3.88 -11.07
CA ALA A 202 7.37 -4.12 -9.99
C ALA A 202 7.20 -5.49 -9.33
N TYR A 203 5.97 -5.92 -9.03
CA TYR A 203 5.77 -7.19 -8.33
C TYR A 203 5.89 -8.41 -9.25
N LEU A 204 5.60 -8.28 -10.55
CA LEU A 204 5.36 -9.44 -11.41
C LEU A 204 6.59 -10.36 -11.54
N GLY A 205 7.73 -9.81 -11.98
CA GLY A 205 8.98 -10.56 -12.11
C GLY A 205 9.63 -10.82 -10.75
N ARG A 206 9.41 -9.92 -9.79
CA ARG A 206 10.02 -9.99 -8.46
C ARG A 206 9.44 -11.12 -7.61
N ASP A 207 8.13 -11.27 -7.61
CA ASP A 207 7.46 -12.33 -6.86
C ASP A 207 7.83 -13.71 -7.39
N PHE A 208 8.05 -13.84 -8.71
CA PHE A 208 8.61 -15.05 -9.31
C PHE A 208 10.04 -15.32 -8.83
N GLU A 209 10.92 -14.32 -8.87
CA GLU A 209 12.31 -14.43 -8.40
C GLU A 209 12.40 -14.83 -6.92
N ASP A 210 11.56 -14.24 -6.07
CA ASP A 210 11.48 -14.58 -4.66
C ASP A 210 10.89 -16.00 -4.45
N ALA A 211 9.89 -16.41 -5.23
CA ALA A 211 9.33 -17.77 -5.19
C ALA A 211 10.34 -18.85 -5.59
N VAL A 212 11.17 -18.58 -6.60
CA VAL A 212 12.31 -19.43 -6.99
C VAL A 212 13.31 -19.54 -5.84
N THR A 213 13.66 -18.40 -5.22
CA THR A 213 14.59 -18.35 -4.09
C THR A 213 14.10 -19.16 -2.89
N LEU A 214 12.78 -19.21 -2.67
CA LEU A 214 12.15 -20.01 -1.62
C LEU A 214 11.86 -21.46 -2.01
N GLY A 215 12.12 -21.86 -3.25
CA GLY A 215 11.89 -23.21 -3.76
C GLY A 215 10.41 -23.57 -3.96
N ILE A 216 9.52 -22.57 -4.05
CA ILE A 216 8.08 -22.76 -4.32
C ILE A 216 7.87 -23.12 -5.79
N VAL A 217 8.64 -22.50 -6.68
CA VAL A 217 8.69 -22.78 -8.12
C VAL A 217 10.15 -22.92 -8.58
N ARG A 218 10.37 -23.45 -9.78
CA ARG A 218 11.70 -23.56 -10.41
C ARG A 218 11.85 -22.50 -11.50
N GLU A 219 13.09 -22.10 -11.79
CA GLU A 219 13.37 -21.18 -12.91
C GLU A 219 12.81 -21.69 -14.24
N ASP A 220 12.90 -23.01 -14.45
CA ASP A 220 12.40 -23.68 -15.66
C ASP A 220 10.87 -23.73 -15.76
N ASP A 221 10.14 -23.43 -14.68
CA ASP A 221 8.67 -23.39 -14.68
C ASP A 221 8.13 -22.12 -15.37
N LEU A 222 8.99 -21.12 -15.64
CA LEU A 222 8.60 -19.87 -16.29
C LEU A 222 8.02 -20.15 -17.70
N PRO A 223 6.79 -19.72 -18.03
CA PRO A 223 6.17 -20.03 -19.31
C PRO A 223 7.01 -19.58 -20.52
N SER A 224 7.03 -20.38 -21.58
CA SER A 224 7.89 -20.14 -22.76
C SER A 224 7.61 -18.81 -23.45
N ILE A 225 6.33 -18.39 -23.53
CA ILE A 225 5.93 -17.09 -24.06
C ILE A 225 6.52 -15.95 -23.22
N VAL A 226 6.52 -16.08 -21.90
CA VAL A 226 7.09 -15.09 -20.97
C VAL A 226 8.60 -14.98 -21.18
N GLN A 227 9.30 -16.11 -21.23
CA GLN A 227 10.74 -16.14 -21.47
C GLN A 227 11.13 -15.48 -22.80
N LYS A 228 10.34 -15.70 -23.85
CA LYS A 228 10.58 -15.19 -25.20
C LYS A 228 10.26 -13.70 -25.32
N VAL A 229 9.17 -13.26 -24.69
CA VAL A 229 8.60 -11.92 -24.86
C VAL A 229 9.08 -10.96 -23.78
N LEU A 230 8.97 -11.31 -22.50
CA LEU A 230 9.33 -10.44 -21.36
C LEU A 230 10.79 -10.63 -20.94
N GLY A 231 11.29 -11.85 -20.98
CA GLY A 231 12.65 -12.23 -20.61
C GLY A 231 12.71 -13.30 -19.52
N LYS A 232 13.93 -13.71 -19.18
CA LYS A 232 14.18 -14.87 -18.29
C LYS A 232 14.40 -14.53 -16.81
N ASN A 233 14.61 -13.25 -16.48
CA ASN A 233 14.85 -12.81 -15.12
C ASN A 233 14.14 -11.47 -14.86
N ASN A 234 14.05 -11.11 -13.59
CA ASN A 234 13.30 -9.93 -13.15
C ASN A 234 13.78 -8.63 -13.83
N ALA A 235 15.10 -8.45 -13.97
CA ALA A 235 15.68 -7.27 -14.62
C ALA A 235 15.24 -7.14 -16.09
N HIS A 236 15.24 -8.25 -16.86
CA HIS A 236 14.74 -8.25 -18.23
C HIS A 236 13.24 -7.97 -18.30
N ILE A 237 12.44 -8.60 -17.42
CA ILE A 237 10.99 -8.40 -17.35
C ILE A 237 10.66 -6.93 -17.11
N ILE A 238 11.28 -6.31 -16.10
CA ILE A 238 11.09 -4.88 -15.77
C ILE A 238 11.48 -4.01 -16.97
N ASN A 239 12.65 -4.24 -17.57
CA ASN A 239 13.13 -3.43 -18.69
C ASN A 239 12.18 -3.51 -19.89
N THR A 240 11.73 -4.72 -20.26
CA THR A 240 10.83 -4.94 -21.39
C THR A 240 9.48 -4.26 -21.15
N LEU A 241 8.86 -4.49 -19.98
CA LEU A 241 7.57 -3.90 -19.63
C LEU A 241 7.64 -2.37 -19.58
N THR A 242 8.69 -1.82 -18.95
CA THR A 242 8.89 -0.36 -18.84
C THR A 242 9.07 0.26 -20.22
N THR A 243 9.91 -0.33 -21.07
CA THR A 243 10.19 0.18 -22.42
C THR A 243 8.95 0.12 -23.31
N ASP A 244 8.25 -1.01 -23.32
CA ASP A 244 7.03 -1.17 -24.10
C ASP A 244 5.95 -0.19 -23.66
N MET A 245 5.77 0.00 -22.34
CA MET A 245 4.77 0.94 -21.85
C MET A 245 5.07 2.37 -22.31
N ILE A 246 6.33 2.80 -22.31
CA ILE A 246 6.71 4.13 -22.83
C ILE A 246 6.33 4.24 -24.30
N VAL A 247 6.81 3.32 -25.14
CA VAL A 247 6.60 3.36 -26.60
C VAL A 247 5.12 3.27 -26.96
N THR A 248 4.40 2.36 -26.30
CA THR A 248 2.96 2.19 -26.54
C THR A 248 2.17 3.39 -26.06
N SER A 249 2.56 4.00 -24.94
CA SER A 249 1.88 5.20 -24.44
C SER A 249 2.07 6.39 -25.36
N GLU A 250 3.29 6.63 -25.87
CA GLU A 250 3.56 7.68 -26.86
C GLU A 250 2.76 7.49 -28.15
N ARG A 251 2.58 6.24 -28.59
CA ARG A 251 1.84 5.91 -29.82
C ARG A 251 0.32 6.03 -29.66
N THR A 252 -0.22 5.69 -28.50
CA THR A 252 -1.68 5.53 -28.31
C THR A 252 -2.33 6.70 -27.55
N GLY A 253 -1.54 7.51 -26.84
CA GLY A 253 -2.04 8.54 -25.93
C GLY A 253 -2.74 7.96 -24.69
N GLN A 254 -2.52 6.68 -24.37
CA GLN A 254 -3.03 6.01 -23.17
C GLN A 254 -1.87 5.34 -22.42
N ILE A 255 -1.93 5.26 -21.10
CA ILE A 255 -0.87 4.57 -20.34
C ILE A 255 -1.13 3.06 -20.40
N GLY A 256 -0.31 2.32 -21.13
CA GLY A 256 -0.57 0.89 -21.34
C GLY A 256 0.48 0.14 -22.15
N PHE A 257 0.22 -1.16 -22.34
CA PHE A 257 1.09 -2.10 -23.05
C PHE A 257 0.59 -2.43 -24.45
N SER A 258 1.50 -2.84 -25.32
CA SER A 258 1.15 -3.45 -26.62
C SER A 258 0.47 -4.80 -26.43
N ASP A 259 -0.22 -5.29 -27.47
CA ASP A 259 -0.98 -6.54 -27.42
C ASP A 259 -0.09 -7.75 -27.03
N ASP A 260 1.08 -7.87 -27.67
CA ASP A 260 2.03 -8.96 -27.43
C ASP A 260 2.57 -8.95 -25.98
N ILE A 261 2.90 -7.76 -25.47
CA ILE A 261 3.40 -7.61 -24.10
C ILE A 261 2.29 -7.88 -23.09
N PHE A 262 1.07 -7.41 -23.37
CA PHE A 262 -0.09 -7.64 -22.51
C PHE A 262 -0.48 -9.12 -22.43
N GLU A 263 -0.37 -9.87 -23.53
CA GLU A 263 -0.58 -11.31 -23.55
C GLU A 263 0.43 -12.02 -22.64
N ALA A 264 1.73 -11.74 -22.84
CA ALA A 264 2.79 -12.36 -22.04
C ALA A 264 2.70 -11.96 -20.56
N PHE A 265 2.37 -10.71 -20.25
CA PHE A 265 2.09 -10.25 -18.89
C PHE A 265 0.96 -11.07 -18.28
N THR A 266 -0.16 -11.24 -19.00
CA THR A 266 -1.33 -11.94 -18.49
C THR A 266 -1.00 -13.39 -18.17
N VAL A 267 -0.18 -14.03 -19.00
CA VAL A 267 0.33 -15.40 -18.76
C VAL A 267 1.21 -15.45 -17.51
N LEU A 268 2.17 -14.54 -17.34
CA LEU A 268 3.03 -14.52 -16.14
C LEU A 268 2.22 -14.25 -14.87
N ARG A 269 1.27 -13.32 -14.92
CA ARG A 269 0.39 -13.04 -13.78
C ARG A 269 -0.41 -14.28 -13.41
N LYS A 270 -1.04 -14.93 -14.40
CA LYS A 270 -1.80 -16.17 -14.17
C LYS A 270 -0.93 -17.24 -13.52
N PHE A 271 0.30 -17.41 -14.03
CA PHE A 271 1.27 -18.33 -13.46
C PHE A 271 1.59 -18.01 -11.99
N ASN A 272 1.85 -16.74 -11.65
CA ASN A 272 2.13 -16.33 -10.26
C ASN A 272 0.94 -16.66 -9.34
N TYR A 273 -0.31 -16.43 -9.77
CA TYR A 273 -1.48 -16.79 -8.97
C TYR A 273 -1.59 -18.29 -8.75
N GLU A 274 -1.53 -19.07 -9.82
CA GLU A 274 -1.75 -20.52 -9.75
C GLU A 274 -0.62 -21.26 -9.04
N SER A 275 0.62 -20.79 -9.19
CA SER A 275 1.81 -21.51 -8.73
C SER A 275 2.43 -20.95 -7.45
N ILE A 276 2.21 -19.66 -7.16
CA ILE A 276 2.83 -18.97 -6.01
C ILE A 276 1.76 -18.64 -4.97
N TYR A 277 0.81 -17.75 -5.30
CA TYR A 277 -0.15 -17.23 -4.31
C TYR A 277 -1.12 -18.31 -3.78
N TYR A 278 -1.49 -19.29 -4.60
CA TYR A 278 -2.32 -20.43 -4.20
C TYR A 278 -1.52 -21.66 -3.73
N SER A 279 -0.23 -21.48 -3.45
CA SER A 279 0.59 -22.56 -2.90
C SER A 279 0.04 -23.06 -1.54
N PRO A 280 0.17 -24.36 -1.24
CA PRO A 280 -0.23 -24.93 0.05
C PRO A 280 0.47 -24.25 1.24
N GLU A 281 1.72 -23.85 1.06
CA GLU A 281 2.55 -23.18 2.05
C GLU A 281 1.91 -21.85 2.48
N LEU A 282 1.59 -20.96 1.52
CA LEU A 282 0.94 -19.69 1.82
C LEU A 282 -0.47 -19.89 2.38
N THR A 283 -1.25 -20.81 1.81
CA THR A 283 -2.61 -21.09 2.27
C THR A 283 -2.65 -21.55 3.74
N ARG A 284 -1.66 -22.33 4.18
CA ARG A 284 -1.55 -22.77 5.58
C ARG A 284 -1.32 -21.59 6.53
N PHE A 285 -0.51 -20.61 6.15
CA PHE A 285 -0.25 -19.42 6.96
C PHE A 285 -1.51 -18.57 7.14
N ASN A 286 -2.35 -18.45 6.10
CA ASN A 286 -3.59 -17.66 6.16
C ASN A 286 -4.48 -18.05 7.35
N THR A 287 -4.63 -19.36 7.59
CA THR A 287 -5.43 -19.86 8.71
C THR A 287 -4.85 -19.48 10.08
N GLN A 288 -3.53 -19.42 10.20
CA GLN A 288 -2.84 -19.04 11.44
C GLN A 288 -2.92 -17.52 11.67
N LEU A 289 -2.64 -16.73 10.62
CA LEU A 289 -2.71 -15.27 10.66
C LEU A 289 -4.13 -14.77 10.96
N LYS A 290 -5.15 -15.46 10.45
CA LYS A 290 -6.56 -15.21 10.78
C LYS A 290 -6.85 -15.33 12.26
N LYS A 291 -6.24 -16.31 12.95
CA LYS A 291 -6.34 -16.43 14.42
C LYS A 291 -5.61 -15.28 15.10
N VAL A 292 -4.39 -14.95 14.64
CA VAL A 292 -3.57 -13.86 15.20
C VAL A 292 -4.34 -12.55 15.22
N LEU A 293 -4.78 -12.05 14.06
CA LEU A 293 -5.42 -10.74 13.96
C LEU A 293 -6.77 -10.69 14.67
N ARG A 294 -7.57 -11.78 14.62
CA ARG A 294 -8.85 -11.85 15.33
C ARG A 294 -8.68 -11.80 16.84
N THR A 295 -7.73 -12.57 17.39
CA THR A 295 -7.47 -12.58 18.83
C THR A 295 -6.99 -11.21 19.30
N LEU A 296 -6.07 -10.58 18.55
CA LEU A 296 -5.63 -9.22 18.87
C LEU A 296 -6.79 -8.22 18.82
N TYR A 297 -7.59 -8.25 17.76
CA TYR A 297 -8.69 -7.29 17.59
C TYR A 297 -9.73 -7.42 18.70
N GLN A 298 -10.14 -8.65 19.00
CA GLN A 298 -11.09 -8.93 20.08
C GLN A 298 -10.57 -8.45 21.43
N HIS A 299 -9.31 -8.73 21.75
CA HIS A 299 -8.69 -8.28 23.01
C HIS A 299 -8.65 -6.75 23.13
N LEU A 300 -8.35 -6.04 22.03
CA LEU A 300 -8.33 -4.58 22.03
C LEU A 300 -9.72 -3.97 22.22
N LEU A 301 -10.76 -4.58 21.65
CA LEU A 301 -12.14 -4.17 21.90
C LEU A 301 -12.55 -4.40 23.36
N GLU A 302 -12.21 -5.55 23.94
CA GLU A 302 -12.48 -5.84 25.35
C GLU A 302 -11.74 -4.87 26.28
N SER A 303 -10.50 -4.51 25.93
CA SER A 303 -9.73 -3.50 26.65
C SER A 303 -10.38 -2.13 26.56
N LEU A 304 -10.88 -1.75 25.37
CA LEU A 304 -11.58 -0.49 25.15
C LEU A 304 -12.91 -0.42 25.90
N ASP A 305 -13.68 -1.50 25.95
CA ASP A 305 -14.94 -1.58 26.70
C ASP A 305 -14.68 -1.50 28.22
N LYS A 306 -13.66 -2.23 28.69
CA LYS A 306 -13.29 -2.29 30.11
C LYS A 306 -12.74 -0.98 30.65
N TYR A 307 -11.79 -0.37 29.94
CA TYR A 307 -11.05 0.80 30.43
C TYR A 307 -11.55 2.12 29.85
N GLN A 308 -12.29 2.08 28.73
CA GLN A 308 -12.84 3.25 28.05
C GLN A 308 -11.75 4.30 27.80
N LEU A 309 -11.93 5.53 28.28
CA LEU A 309 -10.96 6.62 28.20
C LEU A 309 -10.20 6.86 29.51
N ASN A 310 -10.21 5.88 30.43
CA ASN A 310 -9.42 5.94 31.66
C ASN A 310 -8.00 5.39 31.41
N PHE A 311 -7.10 6.27 31.00
CA PHE A 311 -5.73 5.91 30.62
C PHE A 311 -4.88 5.37 31.78
N ASP A 312 -5.17 5.79 33.02
CA ASP A 312 -4.49 5.26 34.21
C ASP A 312 -4.74 3.77 34.41
N ASP A 313 -5.93 3.29 34.05
CA ASP A 313 -6.27 1.88 34.22
C ASP A 313 -5.61 0.99 33.15
N TYR A 314 -5.40 1.51 31.93
CA TYR A 314 -4.53 0.85 30.94
C TYR A 314 -3.11 0.71 31.48
N GLN A 315 -2.55 1.76 32.08
CA GLN A 315 -1.18 1.73 32.63
C GLN A 315 -1.01 0.76 33.80
N LYS A 316 -2.08 0.51 34.58
CA LYS A 316 -2.10 -0.49 35.65
C LYS A 316 -2.24 -1.92 35.16
N SER A 317 -2.57 -2.14 33.87
CA SER A 317 -2.69 -3.48 33.34
C SER A 317 -1.36 -4.23 33.42
N LYS A 318 -1.43 -5.53 33.74
CA LYS A 318 -0.26 -6.41 33.71
C LYS A 318 0.17 -6.80 32.29
N LEU A 319 -0.71 -6.57 31.31
CA LEU A 319 -0.44 -6.86 29.91
C LEU A 319 0.22 -5.64 29.25
N PRO A 320 1.44 -5.77 28.71
CA PRO A 320 2.10 -4.68 27.99
C PRO A 320 1.30 -4.17 26.79
N LEU A 321 0.52 -5.04 26.15
CA LEU A 321 -0.38 -4.67 25.05
C LEU A 321 -1.38 -3.58 25.46
N ASP A 322 -2.04 -3.73 26.62
CA ASP A 322 -3.02 -2.76 27.11
C ASP A 322 -2.36 -1.40 27.35
N GLN A 323 -1.18 -1.39 27.95
CA GLN A 323 -0.43 -0.15 28.21
C GLN A 323 -0.07 0.56 26.89
N ARG A 324 0.42 -0.19 25.89
CA ARG A 324 0.75 0.35 24.56
C ARG A 324 -0.50 0.86 23.84
N PHE A 325 -1.60 0.13 23.92
CA PHE A 325 -2.86 0.51 23.31
C PHE A 325 -3.47 1.75 23.99
N GLY A 326 -3.46 1.82 25.32
CA GLY A 326 -3.91 2.98 26.08
C GLY A 326 -3.14 4.25 25.70
N ASN A 327 -1.80 4.17 25.61
CA ASN A 327 -0.95 5.29 25.15
C ASN A 327 -1.29 5.72 23.72
N TYR A 328 -1.61 4.76 22.84
CA TYR A 328 -2.04 5.06 21.48
C TYR A 328 -3.40 5.79 21.48
N VAL A 329 -4.41 5.24 22.15
CA VAL A 329 -5.76 5.81 22.23
C VAL A 329 -5.71 7.20 22.85
N GLU A 330 -4.95 7.42 23.91
CA GLU A 330 -4.75 8.74 24.52
C GLU A 330 -4.21 9.75 23.50
N SER A 331 -3.16 9.37 22.76
CA SER A 331 -2.53 10.24 21.76
C SER A 331 -3.43 10.56 20.57
N MET A 332 -4.40 9.68 20.28
CA MET A 332 -5.32 9.78 19.14
C MET A 332 -6.73 10.22 19.56
N HIS A 333 -6.99 10.37 20.86
CA HIS A 333 -8.30 10.68 21.41
C HIS A 333 -8.96 11.91 20.74
N PRO A 334 -8.27 13.04 20.52
CA PRO A 334 -8.88 14.19 19.84
C PRO A 334 -9.45 13.86 18.46
N LEU A 335 -8.79 12.99 17.69
CA LEU A 335 -9.28 12.55 16.38
C LEU A 335 -10.55 11.72 16.53
N TYR A 336 -10.52 10.70 17.40
CA TYR A 336 -11.65 9.78 17.58
C TYR A 336 -12.90 10.47 18.16
N THR A 337 -12.71 11.46 19.04
CA THR A 337 -13.80 12.30 19.53
C THR A 337 -14.40 13.14 18.41
N ALA A 338 -13.56 13.79 17.58
CA ALA A 338 -14.02 14.64 16.49
C ALA A 338 -14.81 13.86 15.43
N GLU A 339 -14.44 12.60 15.18
CA GLU A 339 -15.13 11.73 14.22
C GLU A 339 -16.27 10.91 14.83
N ASN A 340 -16.46 10.95 16.15
CA ASN A 340 -17.41 10.12 16.90
C ASN A 340 -17.34 8.62 16.52
N ASN A 341 -16.12 8.09 16.43
CA ASN A 341 -15.87 6.76 15.85
C ASN A 341 -14.81 5.95 16.62
N LEU A 342 -14.60 6.26 17.91
CA LEU A 342 -13.62 5.59 18.77
C LEU A 342 -13.69 4.06 18.62
N THR A 343 -14.90 3.50 18.73
CA THR A 343 -15.17 2.11 18.36
C THR A 343 -15.79 2.09 16.97
N PRO A 344 -15.29 1.26 16.03
CA PRO A 344 -14.17 0.32 16.16
C PRO A 344 -12.80 0.84 15.73
N TYR A 345 -12.70 2.11 15.31
CA TYR A 345 -11.53 2.57 14.57
C TYR A 345 -10.25 2.62 15.40
N ALA A 346 -10.32 2.79 16.73
CA ALA A 346 -9.13 2.74 17.59
C ALA A 346 -8.42 1.39 17.51
N ALA A 347 -9.15 0.27 17.64
CA ALA A 347 -8.59 -1.08 17.56
C ALA A 347 -8.11 -1.39 16.13
N LEU A 348 -8.93 -1.05 15.12
CA LEU A 348 -8.57 -1.22 13.71
C LEU A 348 -7.27 -0.47 13.37
N ASP A 349 -7.20 0.82 13.72
CA ASP A 349 -6.07 1.66 13.35
C ASP A 349 -4.78 1.22 14.04
N PHE A 350 -4.90 0.78 15.29
CA PHE A 350 -3.76 0.24 16.03
C PHE A 350 -3.22 -1.04 15.35
N ILE A 351 -4.09 -1.97 14.96
CA ILE A 351 -3.69 -3.23 14.30
C ILE A 351 -3.17 -2.98 12.89
N ALA A 352 -3.88 -2.24 12.05
CA ALA A 352 -3.44 -1.93 10.68
C ALA A 352 -2.08 -1.20 10.68
N GLY A 353 -1.82 -0.41 11.73
CA GLY A 353 -0.57 0.27 11.97
C GLY A 353 0.60 -0.61 12.45
N MET A 354 0.38 -1.88 12.84
CA MET A 354 1.44 -2.79 13.29
C MET A 354 2.33 -3.23 12.13
N THR A 355 3.52 -3.72 12.47
CA THR A 355 4.40 -4.50 11.57
C THR A 355 4.14 -5.99 11.78
N ASP A 356 4.58 -6.84 10.86
CA ASP A 356 4.30 -8.29 10.92
C ASP A 356 4.84 -8.91 12.22
N ASN A 357 6.13 -8.71 12.52
CA ASN A 357 6.74 -9.26 13.74
C ASN A 357 6.09 -8.70 15.01
N PHE A 358 5.86 -7.38 15.07
CA PHE A 358 5.19 -6.77 16.22
C PHE A 358 3.80 -7.37 16.50
N ALA A 359 3.03 -7.71 15.46
CA ALA A 359 1.73 -8.36 15.63
C ALA A 359 1.88 -9.78 16.21
N LEU A 360 2.86 -10.54 15.75
CA LEU A 360 3.15 -11.89 16.27
C LEU A 360 3.65 -11.84 17.72
N ASP A 361 4.64 -10.99 18.00
CA ASP A 361 5.23 -10.81 19.33
C ASP A 361 4.15 -10.38 20.33
N THR A 362 3.25 -9.47 19.90
CA THR A 362 2.13 -9.03 20.72
C THR A 362 1.13 -10.15 21.00
N LEU A 363 0.87 -11.04 20.03
CA LEU A 363 0.04 -12.22 20.27
C LEU A 363 0.71 -13.19 21.24
N GLU A 364 2.01 -13.40 21.10
CA GLU A 364 2.78 -14.26 21.99
C GLU A 364 2.71 -13.74 23.44
N GLU A 365 2.92 -12.44 23.63
CA GLU A 365 2.77 -11.76 24.93
C GLU A 365 1.36 -11.92 25.53
N LEU A 366 0.33 -11.96 24.68
CA LEU A 366 -1.06 -12.07 25.11
C LEU A 366 -1.44 -13.51 25.50
N ILE A 367 -0.94 -14.51 24.76
CA ILE A 367 -1.35 -15.91 24.93
C ILE A 367 -0.45 -16.66 25.92
N ILE A 368 0.86 -16.37 25.93
CA ILE A 368 1.81 -17.12 26.76
C ILE A 368 1.83 -16.53 28.17
N PRO A 369 1.43 -17.29 29.21
CA PRO A 369 1.51 -16.81 30.57
C PRO A 369 2.95 -16.53 30.97
N GLN A 370 3.18 -15.38 31.62
CA GLN A 370 4.48 -15.13 32.23
C GLN A 370 4.75 -16.19 33.30
N ARG A 371 5.92 -16.85 33.20
CA ARG A 371 6.36 -17.81 34.22
C ARG A 371 6.52 -17.07 35.54
N PHE A 372 6.07 -17.68 36.64
CA PHE A 372 6.29 -17.15 37.98
C PHE A 372 7.80 -16.96 38.22
N LYS A 373 8.18 -15.80 38.76
CA LYS A 373 9.55 -15.54 39.21
C LYS A 373 9.88 -16.32 40.48
#